data_AF-A0A8T9T4Y6-F1
#
_entry.id   AF-A0A8T9T4Y6-F1
#
_cell.length_a   1.000
_cell.length_b   1.000
_cell.length_c   1.000
_cell.angle_alpha   90.00
_cell.angle_beta   90.00
_cell.angle_gamma   90.00
#
_symmetry.space_group_name_H-M   'P 1'
#
loop_
_entity.id
_entity.type
_entity.pdbx_description
1 polymer ?
#
loop_
_entity_poly.entity_id
_entity_poly.type
_entity_poly.pdbx_seq_one_letter_code
_entity_poly.pdbx_strand_id
1 'polypeptide(L)'
;MKKLEALSPFSGDEGFMRRGTRFETSEARANLLVKAGLAKEVGEEEEAPAAKPKTETTRIAKPKPFEDRETKDANPVKETK
;
A
#
# COMPACT_ATOMS: atom_id res chain seq x y z
N MET A 1 3.16 -19.02 21.29
CA MET A 1 3.02 -17.66 20.72
C MET A 1 4.41 -17.15 20.38
N LYS A 2 4.55 -16.36 19.31
CA LYS A 2 5.83 -15.82 18.82
C LYS A 2 5.89 -14.32 19.09
N LYS A 3 7.08 -13.81 19.45
CA LYS A 3 7.32 -12.38 19.66
C LYS A 3 7.87 -11.76 18.38
N LEU A 4 7.21 -10.71 17.91
CA LEU A 4 7.56 -10.00 16.69
C LEU A 4 7.77 -8.52 16.95
N GLU A 5 8.48 -7.85 16.05
CA GLU A 5 8.58 -6.40 15.97
C GLU A 5 8.07 -5.93 14.62
N ALA A 6 7.10 -5.02 14.62
CA ALA A 6 6.51 -4.46 13.42
C ALA A 6 7.54 -3.63 12.65
N LEU A 7 7.71 -3.91 11.36
CA LEU A 7 8.61 -3.18 10.46
C LEU A 7 7.92 -1.97 9.81
N SER A 8 6.61 -2.05 9.65
CA SER A 8 5.74 -1.00 9.11
C SER A 8 4.48 -0.86 9.98
N PRO A 9 3.77 0.28 9.92
CA PRO A 9 2.48 0.39 10.58
C PRO A 9 1.44 -0.50 9.92
N PHE A 10 0.73 -1.33 10.68
CA PHE A 10 -0.36 -2.16 10.20
C PHE A 10 -1.42 -2.41 11.28
N SER A 11 -2.64 -2.72 10.88
CA SER A 11 -3.73 -3.14 11.78
C SER A 11 -3.90 -4.65 11.75
N GLY A 12 -3.96 -5.28 12.92
CA GLY A 12 -4.20 -6.72 13.09
C GLY A 12 -5.21 -7.01 14.19
N ASP A 13 -5.37 -8.29 14.50
CA ASP A 13 -6.26 -8.76 15.57
C ASP A 13 -5.74 -8.34 16.96
N GLU A 14 -4.43 -8.07 17.04
CA GLU A 14 -3.73 -7.54 18.21
C GLU A 14 -3.85 -6.01 18.35
N GLY A 15 -4.57 -5.36 17.43
CA GLY A 15 -4.72 -3.91 17.36
C GLY A 15 -3.83 -3.24 16.32
N PHE A 16 -3.63 -1.93 16.46
CA PHE A 16 -2.79 -1.15 15.54
C PHE A 16 -1.33 -1.16 15.99
N MET A 17 -0.48 -1.78 15.18
CA MET A 17 0.96 -1.84 15.41
C MET A 17 1.65 -0.68 14.70
N ARG A 18 2.53 0.04 15.41
CA ARG A 18 3.44 1.02 14.83
C ARG A 18 4.78 0.38 14.52
N ARG A 19 5.54 0.93 13.58
CA ARG A 19 6.93 0.49 13.35
C ARG A 19 7.74 0.50 14.66
N GLY A 20 8.44 -0.59 14.95
CA GLY A 20 9.18 -0.82 16.19
C GLY A 20 8.34 -1.36 17.35
N THR A 21 7.02 -1.47 17.20
CA THR A 21 6.16 -2.05 18.24
C THR A 21 6.43 -3.54 18.34
N ARG A 22 6.67 -4.01 19.56
CA ARG A 22 6.82 -5.44 19.86
C ARG A 22 5.49 -6.01 20.29
N PHE A 23 5.12 -7.14 19.72
CA PHE A 23 3.85 -7.79 19.98
C PHE A 23 3.99 -9.31 19.93
N GLU A 24 3.05 -10.01 20.54
CA GLU A 24 3.01 -11.47 20.55
C GLU A 24 1.80 -11.93 19.73
N THR A 25 2.01 -12.90 18.84
CA THR A 25 0.94 -13.46 18.01
C THR A 25 1.07 -14.98 17.86
N SER A 26 0.07 -15.61 17.24
CA SER A 26 0.11 -17.03 16.91
C SER A 26 1.21 -17.33 15.89
N GLU A 27 1.72 -18.57 15.88
CA GLU A 27 2.81 -18.96 14.98
C GLU A 27 2.41 -18.88 13.49
N ALA A 28 1.17 -19.27 13.17
CA ALA A 28 0.63 -19.14 11.81
C ALA A 28 0.59 -17.67 11.36
N ARG A 29 0.10 -16.77 12.22
CA ARG A 29 0.04 -15.33 11.91
C ARG A 29 1.43 -14.72 11.82
N ALA A 30 2.35 -15.14 12.70
CA ALA A 30 3.71 -14.64 12.69
C ALA A 30 4.41 -14.95 11.35
N ASN A 31 4.28 -16.18 10.87
CA ASN A 31 4.80 -16.58 9.56
C ASN A 31 4.23 -15.75 8.41
N LEU A 32 2.94 -15.42 8.45
CA LEU A 32 2.31 -14.55 7.44
C LEU A 32 2.88 -13.13 7.47
N LEU A 33 3.00 -12.53 8.66
CA LEU A 33 3.50 -11.17 8.83
C LEU A 33 4.98 -11.04 8.42
N VAL A 34 5.79 -12.05 8.72
CA VAL A 34 7.19 -12.12 8.30
C VAL A 34 7.31 -12.27 6.79
N LYS A 35 6.54 -13.19 6.17
CA LYS A 35 6.53 -13.38 4.71
C LYS A 35 6.03 -12.14 3.95
N ALA A 36 5.09 -11.40 4.53
CA ALA A 36 4.59 -10.15 3.98
C ALA A 36 5.56 -8.96 4.20
N GLY A 37 6.63 -9.13 4.98
CA GLY A 37 7.58 -8.07 5.31
C GLY A 37 7.01 -7.00 6.26
N LEU A 38 5.94 -7.32 6.99
CA LEU A 38 5.28 -6.40 7.93
C LEU A 38 5.88 -6.46 9.34
N ALA A 39 6.51 -7.58 9.71
CA ALA A 39 7.13 -7.78 11.01
C ALA A 39 8.37 -8.69 10.93
N LYS A 40 9.23 -8.67 11.95
CA LYS A 40 10.38 -9.57 12.13
C LYS A 40 10.29 -10.33 13.45
N GLU A 41 10.79 -11.56 13.50
CA GLU A 41 10.89 -12.32 14.76
C GLU A 41 11.93 -11.66 15.69
N VAL A 42 11.54 -11.48 16.96
CA VAL A 42 12.40 -10.96 18.03
C VAL A 42 12.62 -12.09 19.02
N GLY A 43 13.44 -13.05 18.62
CA GLY A 43 13.81 -14.18 19.44
C GLY A 43 15.12 -14.73 18.92
N GLU A 44 16.20 -14.31 19.58
CA GLU A 44 17.57 -14.86 19.57
C GLU A 44 18.24 -15.08 18.19
N GLU A 45 19.44 -14.53 18.06
CA GLU A 45 20.36 -14.53 16.89
C GLU A 45 20.13 -13.50 15.76
N GLU A 46 21.09 -12.58 15.73
CA GLU A 46 21.76 -11.95 14.58
C GLU A 46 20.96 -11.50 13.34
N GLU A 47 20.96 -10.17 13.17
CA GLU A 47 21.56 -9.53 11.99
C GLU A 47 21.37 -10.22 10.63
N ALA A 48 20.31 -9.81 9.92
CA ALA A 48 20.35 -9.77 8.45
C ALA A 48 19.78 -8.42 7.99
N PRO A 49 20.55 -7.63 7.22
CA PRO A 49 20.19 -6.25 6.90
C PRO A 49 18.92 -6.22 6.08
N ALA A 50 18.02 -5.32 6.50
CA ALA A 50 16.79 -4.95 5.84
C ALA A 50 16.95 -4.97 4.30
N ALA A 51 16.37 -5.99 3.68
CA ALA A 51 16.20 -6.04 2.24
C ALA A 51 15.45 -4.76 1.84
N LYS A 52 16.17 -3.93 1.09
CA LYS A 52 15.77 -2.61 0.60
C LYS A 52 14.32 -2.68 0.06
N PRO A 53 13.45 -1.72 0.40
CA PRO A 53 12.10 -1.69 -0.16
C PRO A 53 12.23 -1.63 -1.68
N LYS A 54 11.66 -2.61 -2.38
CA LYS A 54 11.36 -2.45 -3.81
C LYS A 54 10.36 -1.31 -3.88
N THR A 55 10.84 -0.14 -4.26
CA THR A 55 10.03 1.00 -4.68
C THR A 55 9.08 0.49 -5.76
N GLU A 56 7.84 0.22 -5.37
CA GLU A 56 6.74 0.08 -6.30
C GLU A 56 6.49 1.48 -6.86
N THR A 57 7.19 1.79 -7.96
CA THR A 57 6.94 2.99 -8.76
C THR A 57 5.55 2.85 -9.34
N THR A 58 4.56 3.40 -8.65
CA THR A 58 3.24 3.68 -9.21
C THR A 58 3.44 4.63 -10.38
N ARG A 59 3.51 4.09 -11.60
CA ARG A 59 3.42 4.91 -12.82
C ARG A 59 1.99 5.41 -12.90
N ILE A 60 1.77 6.61 -12.39
CA ILE A 60 0.55 7.40 -12.61
C ILE A 60 0.37 7.46 -14.13
N ALA A 61 -0.67 6.79 -14.62
CA ALA A 61 -1.03 6.80 -16.02
C ALA A 61 -1.27 8.25 -16.44
N LYS A 62 -0.44 8.76 -17.33
CA LYS A 62 -0.62 10.06 -17.97
C LYS A 62 -2.01 10.06 -18.61
N PRO A 63 -2.93 10.98 -18.24
CA PRO A 63 -4.19 11.07 -18.94
C PRO A 63 -3.89 11.36 -20.41
N LYS A 64 -4.48 10.56 -21.31
CA LYS A 64 -4.47 10.85 -22.74
C LYS A 64 -5.09 12.24 -22.92
N PRO A 65 -4.51 13.14 -23.73
CA PRO A 65 -5.24 14.33 -24.14
C PRO A 65 -6.49 13.84 -24.87
N PHE A 66 -7.66 14.23 -24.36
CA PHE A 66 -8.89 14.19 -25.13
C PHE A 66 -8.64 15.12 -26.31
N GLU A 67 -8.40 14.56 -27.50
CA GLU A 67 -8.30 15.37 -28.70
C GLU A 67 -9.63 16.08 -28.90
N ASP A 68 -9.60 17.40 -28.68
CA ASP A 68 -10.54 18.36 -29.26
C ASP A 68 -10.68 18.06 -30.76
N ARG A 69 -11.81 17.47 -31.15
CA ARG A 69 -12.16 17.37 -32.56
C ARG A 69 -13.60 17.76 -32.82
N GLU A 70 -13.69 19.02 -33.25
CA GLU A 70 -14.66 19.60 -34.17
C GLU A 70 -16.06 19.89 -33.64
N THR A 71 -16.18 21.10 -33.10
CA THR A 71 -17.30 22.00 -33.34
C THR A 71 -17.54 22.23 -34.84
N LYS A 72 -18.41 21.42 -35.44
CA LYS A 72 -19.20 21.70 -36.66
C LYS A 72 -20.48 20.85 -36.48
N ASP A 73 -21.69 21.38 -36.39
CA ASP A 73 -22.39 22.38 -37.17
C ASP A 73 -23.36 23.09 -36.19
N ALA A 74 -23.40 24.41 -36.09
CA ALA A 74 -24.09 25.30 -37.03
C ALA A 74 -25.51 24.81 -37.40
N ASN A 75 -26.51 25.09 -36.55
CA ASN A 75 -27.72 25.75 -37.06
C ASN A 75 -28.42 26.57 -35.95
N PRO A 76 -28.50 27.91 -36.09
CA PRO A 76 -29.17 28.79 -35.15
C PRO A 76 -30.69 28.84 -35.43
N VAL A 77 -31.37 29.72 -34.68
CA VAL A 77 -32.75 30.21 -34.86
C VAL A 77 -33.89 29.23 -34.54
N LYS A 78 -34.87 29.56 -33.69
CA LYS A 78 -35.41 30.86 -33.28
C LYS A 78 -36.24 30.69 -32.00
N GLU A 79 -36.12 31.65 -31.08
CA GLU A 79 -37.22 32.03 -30.18
C GLU A 79 -38.53 32.18 -30.97
N THR A 80 -39.66 31.77 -30.40
CA THR A 80 -40.74 32.71 -30.01
C THR A 80 -41.97 31.96 -29.50
N LYS A 81 -42.35 32.31 -28.26
CA LYS A 81 -43.69 32.42 -27.67
C LYS A 81 -44.58 31.19 -27.50
#